data_AF-A0A1M5VF81-F1
#
_entry.id   AF-A0A1M5VF81-F1
#
_cell.length_a   1.000
_cell.length_b   1.000
_cell.length_c   1.000
_cell.angle_alpha   90.00
_cell.angle_beta   90.00
_cell.angle_gamma   90.00
#
_symmetry.space_group_name_H-M   'P 1'
#
loop_
_entity.id
_entity.type
_entity.pdbx_description
1 polymer ?
#
loop_
_entity_poly.entity_id
_entity_poly.type
_entity_poly.pdbx_seq_one_letter_code
_entity_poly.pdbx_strand_id
1 'polypeptide(L)'
;MKTTEELKLIGIDELIPYANNARTHSKDQINKLRSSLREFGFINPILIDKDYNILAGHGRVMAAREEGIKEVPFANVCIWAKQSRPTKSELHPTMKPVPLVAYPIQNSSMSNCIVLEPFAGSGSTLIACEQTGRICYAIELDEKYSDVIVKRYIEYVGSDEEVFLIRDGEKIPYKDTI
;
A
#
# COMPACT_ATOMS: atom_id res chain seq x y z
N MET A 1 1.65 14.76 -6.58
CA MET A 1 2.52 13.56 -6.61
C MET A 1 3.63 13.79 -5.61
N LYS A 2 3.80 12.96 -4.57
CA LYS A 2 4.93 13.09 -3.63
C LYS A 2 6.10 12.31 -4.20
N THR A 3 7.05 13.02 -4.79
CA THR A 3 8.30 12.44 -5.29
C THR A 3 9.34 12.50 -4.18
N THR A 4 10.20 11.49 -4.07
CA THR A 4 11.36 11.56 -3.18
C THR A 4 12.43 12.38 -3.89
N GLU A 5 12.68 13.60 -3.42
CA GLU A 5 13.60 14.55 -4.08
C GLU A 5 15.07 14.30 -3.70
N GLU A 6 15.33 13.67 -2.56
CA GLU A 6 16.68 13.31 -2.10
C GLU A 6 16.74 11.85 -1.62
N LEU A 7 17.74 11.12 -2.13
CA LEU A 7 18.04 9.77 -1.66
C LEU A 7 18.76 9.85 -0.32
N LYS A 8 18.19 9.18 0.70
CA LYS A 8 18.83 9.08 2.01
C LYS A 8 19.90 8.01 1.99
N LEU A 9 20.96 8.22 2.78
CA LEU A 9 22.03 7.26 3.01
C LEU A 9 21.81 6.50 4.31
N ILE A 10 22.23 5.25 4.36
CA ILE A 10 22.22 4.41 5.55
C ILE A 10 23.53 3.63 5.67
N GLY A 11 23.97 3.40 6.90
CA GLY A 11 25.10 2.52 7.18
C GLY A 11 24.82 1.11 6.69
N ILE A 12 25.78 0.53 5.95
CA ILE A 12 25.62 -0.80 5.34
C ILE A 12 25.49 -1.94 6.39
N ASP A 13 25.92 -1.67 7.62
CA ASP A 13 25.85 -2.59 8.76
C ASP A 13 24.49 -2.53 9.47
N GLU A 14 23.71 -1.47 9.25
CA GLU A 14 22.34 -1.35 9.76
C GLU A 14 21.36 -2.18 8.91
N LEU A 15 21.76 -2.56 7.69
CA LEU A 15 20.92 -3.31 6.76
C LEU A 15 20.84 -4.79 7.13
N ILE A 16 19.61 -5.29 7.28
CA ILE A 16 19.33 -6.68 7.60
C ILE A 16 19.08 -7.46 6.30
N PRO A 17 19.94 -8.44 5.94
CA PRO A 17 19.70 -9.27 4.77
C PRO A 17 18.43 -10.12 4.95
N TYR A 18 17.52 -10.04 3.99
CA TYR A 18 16.34 -10.90 3.98
C TYR A 18 16.72 -12.39 3.84
N ALA A 19 16.33 -13.20 4.83
CA ALA A 19 16.72 -14.59 4.96
C ALA A 19 16.27 -15.48 3.78
N ASN A 20 15.11 -15.18 3.18
CA ASN A 20 14.54 -15.93 2.06
C ASN A 20 14.81 -15.26 0.71
N ASN A 21 15.99 -14.66 0.52
CA ASN A 21 16.32 -14.04 -0.75
C ASN A 21 16.42 -15.08 -1.88
N ALA A 22 15.42 -15.08 -2.78
CA ALA A 22 15.33 -16.01 -3.90
C ALA A 22 16.46 -15.84 -4.94
N ARG A 23 17.16 -14.69 -4.94
CA ARG A 23 18.26 -14.41 -5.88
C ARG A 23 19.61 -14.48 -5.15
N THR A 24 20.27 -15.62 -5.28
CA THR A 24 21.68 -15.79 -4.90
C THR A 24 22.59 -15.26 -6.01
N HIS A 25 23.61 -14.48 -5.65
CA HIS A 25 24.52 -13.87 -6.62
C HIS A 25 25.84 -14.63 -6.70
N SER A 26 26.27 -14.98 -7.92
CA SER A 26 27.59 -15.58 -8.15
C SER A 26 28.70 -14.53 -8.01
N LYS A 27 29.94 -14.97 -7.75
CA LYS A 27 31.11 -14.07 -7.65
C LYS A 27 31.28 -13.20 -8.91
N ASP A 28 31.05 -13.75 -10.09
CA ASP A 28 31.16 -12.99 -11.35
C ASP A 28 30.08 -11.91 -11.48
N GLN A 29 28.87 -12.17 -10.99
CA GLN A 29 27.82 -11.16 -10.94
C GLN A 29 28.16 -10.03 -9.96
N ILE A 30 28.74 -10.37 -8.81
CA ILE A 30 29.20 -9.37 -7.84
C ILE A 30 30.32 -8.52 -8.45
N ASN A 31 31.31 -9.13 -9.11
CA ASN A 31 32.38 -8.40 -9.78
C ASN A 31 31.86 -7.42 -10.84
N LYS A 32 30.85 -7.80 -11.63
CA LYS A 32 30.20 -6.89 -12.58
C LYS A 32 29.52 -5.71 -11.89
N LEU A 33 28.83 -5.97 -10.77
CA LEU A 33 28.21 -4.91 -9.96
C LEU A 33 29.25 -3.99 -9.33
N ARG A 34 30.38 -4.54 -8.86
CA ARG A 34 31.51 -3.75 -8.34
C ARG A 34 32.08 -2.82 -9.40
N SER A 35 32.32 -3.31 -10.60
CA SER A 35 32.78 -2.47 -11.73
C SER A 35 31.78 -1.36 -12.03
N SER A 36 30.48 -1.68 -12.06
CA SER A 36 29.42 -0.68 -12.27
C SER A 36 29.37 0.35 -11.15
N LEU A 37 29.56 -0.05 -9.89
CA LEU A 37 29.60 0.88 -8.75
C LEU A 37 30.79 1.83 -8.81
N ARG A 38 31.96 1.36 -9.29
CA ARG A 38 33.14 2.23 -9.46
C ARG A 38 32.95 3.27 -10.56
N GLU A 39 32.28 2.89 -11.65
CA GLU A 39 32.11 3.74 -12.82
C GLU A 39 30.95 4.73 -12.66
N PHE A 40 29.82 4.28 -12.11
CA PHE A 40 28.58 5.06 -12.09
C PHE A 40 28.05 5.35 -10.68
N GLY A 41 28.64 4.77 -9.64
CA GLY A 41 28.08 4.80 -8.30
C GLY A 41 26.73 4.08 -8.23
N PHE A 42 25.90 4.48 -7.26
CA PHE A 42 24.55 3.94 -7.11
C PHE A 42 23.55 4.69 -7.98
N ILE A 43 23.19 4.10 -9.12
CA ILE A 43 22.10 4.60 -9.97
C ILE A 43 20.74 4.35 -9.32
N ASN A 44 20.58 3.19 -8.68
CA ASN A 44 19.34 2.78 -8.03
C ASN A 44 19.58 2.61 -6.52
N PRO A 45 18.66 3.06 -5.65
CA PRO A 45 18.77 2.86 -4.22
C PRO A 45 18.44 1.43 -3.80
N ILE A 46 18.89 1.05 -2.60
CA ILE A 46 18.50 -0.18 -1.93
C ILE A 46 17.08 -0.02 -1.39
N LEU A 47 16.21 -0.98 -1.69
CA LEU A 47 14.83 -0.94 -1.21
C LEU A 47 14.77 -1.66 0.12
N ILE A 48 14.31 -0.98 1.17
CA ILE A 48 14.23 -1.53 2.53
C ILE A 48 12.83 -1.35 3.13
N ASP A 49 12.52 -2.16 4.14
CA ASP A 49 11.34 -1.99 4.97
C ASP A 49 11.61 -1.10 6.20
N LYS A 50 10.62 -0.96 7.09
CA LYS A 50 10.71 -0.13 8.30
C LYS A 50 11.70 -0.64 9.35
N ASP A 51 12.04 -1.92 9.30
CA ASP A 51 12.92 -2.60 10.24
C ASP A 51 14.31 -2.83 9.62
N TYR A 52 14.62 -2.12 8.52
CA TYR A 52 15.87 -2.18 7.77
C TYR A 52 16.13 -3.50 7.05
N ASN A 53 15.11 -4.34 6.84
CA ASN A 53 15.25 -5.52 6.00
C ASN A 53 15.38 -5.12 4.54
N ILE A 54 16.37 -5.68 3.85
CA ILE A 54 16.56 -5.48 2.41
C ILE A 54 15.45 -6.20 1.65
N LEU A 55 14.57 -5.44 0.99
CA LEU A 55 13.53 -5.95 0.09
C LEU A 55 14.08 -6.18 -1.32
N ALA A 56 14.94 -5.28 -1.79
CA ALA A 56 15.65 -5.45 -3.07
C ALA A 56 17.00 -4.73 -3.08
N GLY A 57 18.00 -5.39 -3.67
CA GLY A 57 19.35 -4.82 -3.82
C GLY A 57 20.45 -5.57 -3.09
N HIS A 58 20.22 -6.79 -2.61
CA HIS A 58 21.24 -7.62 -1.95
C HIS A 58 22.56 -7.70 -2.73
N GLY A 59 22.52 -7.91 -4.05
CA GLY A 59 23.73 -7.91 -4.88
C GLY A 59 24.53 -6.61 -4.84
N ARG A 60 23.85 -5.46 -4.81
CA ARG A 60 24.48 -4.13 -4.70
C ARG A 60 25.10 -3.93 -3.32
N VAL A 61 24.42 -4.38 -2.26
CA VAL A 61 24.95 -4.34 -0.89
C VAL A 61 26.19 -5.23 -0.76
N MET A 62 26.17 -6.45 -1.32
CA MET A 62 27.35 -7.33 -1.32
C MET A 62 28.53 -6.72 -2.07
N ALA A 63 28.29 -6.17 -3.27
CA ALA A 63 29.32 -5.48 -4.04
C ALA A 63 29.88 -4.26 -3.29
N ALA A 64 29.01 -3.46 -2.65
CA ALA A 64 29.42 -2.30 -1.88
C ALA A 64 30.26 -2.66 -0.64
N ARG A 65 29.92 -3.75 0.06
CA ARG A 65 30.74 -4.30 1.15
C ARG A 65 32.14 -4.68 0.67
N GLU A 66 32.25 -5.34 -0.49
CA GLU A 66 33.55 -5.71 -1.06
C GLU A 66 34.37 -4.51 -1.57
N GLU A 67 33.72 -3.39 -1.92
CA GLU A 67 34.36 -2.12 -2.26
C GLU A 67 34.73 -1.27 -1.02
N GLY A 68 34.35 -1.70 0.19
CA GLY A 68 34.60 -0.93 1.42
C GLY A 68 33.71 0.31 1.57
N ILE A 69 32.59 0.37 0.86
CA ILE A 69 31.61 1.45 0.96
C ILE A 69 30.83 1.31 2.27
N LYS A 70 30.85 2.35 3.10
CA LYS A 70 30.21 2.35 4.43
C LYS A 70 28.73 2.74 4.40
N GLU A 71 28.33 3.57 3.44
CA GLU A 71 26.99 4.11 3.34
C GLU A 71 26.42 3.88 1.95
N VAL A 72 25.16 3.46 1.87
CA VAL A 72 24.47 3.19 0.61
C VAL A 72 23.17 3.97 0.52
N PRO A 73 22.77 4.46 -0.66
CA PRO A 73 21.48 5.11 -0.81
C PRO A 73 20.35 4.10 -0.69
N PHE A 74 19.31 4.46 0.05
CA PHE A 74 18.16 3.61 0.26
C PHE A 74 16.84 4.34 0.01
N ALA A 75 15.81 3.56 -0.27
CA ALA A 75 14.43 4.01 -0.33
C ALA A 75 13.57 3.09 0.53
N ASN A 76 12.80 3.69 1.45
CA ASN A 76 11.82 2.96 2.25
C ASN A 76 10.62 2.60 1.35
N VAL A 77 10.46 1.30 1.09
CA VAL A 77 9.31 0.76 0.33
C VAL A 77 8.21 0.31 1.28
N CYS A 78 8.35 0.57 2.57
CA CYS A 78 7.30 0.32 3.55
C CYS A 78 6.13 1.33 3.40
N ILE A 79 5.40 1.20 2.30
CA ILE A 79 4.14 1.87 1.99
C ILE A 79 3.03 1.50 2.99
N TRP A 80 3.19 0.38 3.71
CA TRP A 80 2.25 -0.13 4.71
C TRP A 80 2.61 0.22 6.16
N ALA A 81 3.84 0.70 6.44
CA ALA A 81 4.32 0.94 7.81
C ALA A 81 3.84 2.26 8.44
N LYS A 82 3.34 3.20 7.64
CA LYS A 82 2.91 4.51 8.15
C LYS A 82 1.53 4.50 8.80
N GLN A 83 0.89 3.35 8.90
CA GLN A 83 -0.48 3.26 9.39
C GLN A 83 -0.55 2.26 10.52
N SER A 84 -0.83 2.77 11.72
CA SER A 84 -1.18 1.96 12.87
C SER A 84 -2.39 1.10 12.50
N ARG A 85 -2.24 -0.23 12.61
CA ARG A 85 -3.35 -1.15 12.49
C ARG A 85 -4.17 -1.04 13.78
N PRO A 86 -5.42 -0.56 13.75
CA PRO A 86 -6.22 -0.45 14.96
C PRO A 86 -6.45 -1.84 15.58
N THR A 87 -6.35 -1.92 16.90
CA THR A 87 -6.49 -3.14 17.68
C THR A 87 -7.98 -3.48 17.82
N LYS A 88 -8.54 -4.17 16.80
CA LYS A 88 -9.97 -4.51 16.65
C LYS A 88 -10.91 -3.29 16.60
N SER A 89 -11.79 -3.27 15.61
CA SER A 89 -12.91 -2.33 15.56
C SER A 89 -14.19 -3.04 15.99
N GLU A 90 -15.04 -2.36 16.74
CA GLU A 90 -16.38 -2.87 17.10
C GLU A 90 -17.27 -3.08 15.88
N LEU A 91 -17.04 -2.32 14.80
CA LEU A 91 -17.81 -2.39 13.56
C LEU A 91 -17.47 -3.64 12.73
N HIS A 92 -16.20 -4.01 12.67
CA HIS A 92 -15.74 -5.20 11.95
C HIS A 92 -14.41 -5.73 12.50
N PRO A 93 -14.28 -7.05 12.77
CA PRO A 93 -13.10 -7.63 13.43
C PRO A 93 -11.77 -7.33 12.73
N THR A 94 -11.78 -7.26 11.40
CA THR A 94 -10.57 -7.05 10.56
C THR A 94 -10.67 -5.80 9.69
N MET A 95 -11.27 -4.73 10.23
CA MET A 95 -11.36 -3.43 9.56
C MET A 95 -9.96 -2.92 9.14
N LYS A 96 -9.84 -2.55 7.87
CA LYS A 96 -8.60 -1.98 7.30
C LYS A 96 -8.67 -0.46 7.38
N PRO A 97 -7.62 0.25 7.83
CA PRO A 97 -7.61 1.70 7.81
C PRO A 97 -7.86 2.24 6.39
N VAL A 98 -8.73 3.24 6.24
CA VAL A 98 -9.05 3.84 4.93
C VAL A 98 -7.80 4.36 4.20
N PRO A 99 -6.87 5.07 4.87
CA PRO A 99 -5.67 5.55 4.18
C PRO A 99 -4.79 4.41 3.64
N LEU A 100 -4.94 3.19 4.18
CA LEU A 100 -4.13 2.02 3.82
C LEU A 100 -4.55 1.52 2.43
N VAL A 101 -5.86 1.61 2.19
CA VAL A 101 -6.50 1.20 0.94
C VAL A 101 -6.42 2.33 -0.10
N ALA A 102 -6.50 3.59 0.33
CA ALA A 102 -6.39 4.74 -0.57
C ALA A 102 -5.03 4.80 -1.31
N TYR A 103 -3.94 4.43 -0.63
CA TYR A 103 -2.59 4.48 -1.21
C TYR A 103 -2.42 3.63 -2.50
N PRO A 104 -2.69 2.31 -2.49
CA PRO A 104 -2.59 1.51 -3.71
C PRO A 104 -3.60 1.95 -4.79
N ILE A 105 -4.81 2.38 -4.43
CA ILE A 105 -5.80 2.90 -5.40
C ILE A 105 -5.23 4.10 -6.15
N GLN A 106 -4.62 5.07 -5.45
CA GLN A 106 -4.02 6.25 -6.06
C GLN A 106 -2.85 5.93 -6.98
N ASN A 107 -2.07 4.90 -6.65
CA ASN A 107 -0.90 4.51 -7.44
C ASN A 107 -1.25 3.63 -8.66
N SER A 108 -2.35 2.89 -8.61
CA SER A 108 -2.68 1.86 -9.61
C SER A 108 -3.89 2.20 -10.47
N SER A 109 -4.53 3.35 -10.27
CA SER A 109 -5.69 3.80 -11.06
C SER A 109 -5.66 5.29 -11.30
N MET A 110 -6.34 5.75 -12.35
CA MET A 110 -6.62 7.16 -12.58
C MET A 110 -7.90 7.58 -11.83
N SER A 111 -8.12 8.89 -11.67
CA SER A 111 -9.42 9.41 -11.23
C SER A 111 -10.53 8.95 -12.18
N ASN A 112 -11.73 8.75 -11.66
CA ASN A 112 -12.91 8.24 -12.36
C ASN A 112 -12.78 6.79 -12.87
N CYS A 113 -11.69 6.08 -12.58
CA CYS A 113 -11.64 4.65 -12.81
C CYS A 113 -12.59 3.90 -11.87
N ILE A 114 -12.98 2.71 -12.32
CA ILE A 114 -13.79 1.77 -11.56
C ILE A 114 -12.89 0.88 -10.70
N VAL A 115 -13.25 0.70 -9.43
CA VAL A 115 -12.64 -0.23 -8.48
C VAL A 115 -13.69 -1.26 -8.08
N LEU A 116 -13.41 -2.53 -8.34
CA LEU A 116 -14.23 -3.65 -7.89
C LEU A 116 -13.69 -4.20 -6.56
N GLU A 117 -14.55 -4.25 -5.55
CA GLU A 117 -14.26 -4.84 -4.24
C GLU A 117 -15.23 -5.99 -3.95
N PRO A 118 -14.83 -7.25 -4.20
CA PRO A 118 -15.73 -8.39 -3.99
C PRO A 118 -15.91 -8.77 -2.51
N PHE A 119 -15.10 -8.23 -1.60
CA PHE A 119 -15.14 -8.54 -0.16
C PHE A 119 -15.10 -7.25 0.67
N ALA A 120 -16.17 -6.47 0.58
CA ALA A 120 -16.21 -5.12 1.10
C ALA A 120 -15.99 -5.04 2.61
N GLY A 121 -16.43 -6.06 3.36
CA GLY A 121 -16.32 -6.15 4.81
C GLY A 121 -16.90 -4.88 5.46
N SER A 122 -16.03 -4.03 5.99
CA SER A 122 -16.45 -2.80 6.64
C SER A 122 -16.59 -1.58 5.71
N GLY A 123 -16.32 -1.70 4.41
CA GLY A 123 -16.50 -0.60 3.45
C GLY A 123 -15.32 0.37 3.32
N SER A 124 -14.14 -0.01 3.78
CA SER A 124 -12.96 0.89 3.73
C SER A 124 -12.56 1.24 2.28
N THR A 125 -12.73 0.30 1.34
CA THR A 125 -12.46 0.52 -0.09
C THR A 125 -13.44 1.53 -0.70
N LEU A 126 -14.73 1.45 -0.35
CA LEU A 126 -15.76 2.38 -0.80
C LEU A 126 -15.42 3.82 -0.38
N ILE A 127 -15.14 4.04 0.90
CA ILE A 127 -14.76 5.36 1.43
C ILE A 127 -13.44 5.85 0.82
N ALA A 128 -12.47 4.95 0.62
CA ALA A 128 -11.20 5.31 -0.04
C ALA A 128 -11.42 5.74 -1.49
N CYS A 129 -12.32 5.09 -2.23
CA CYS A 129 -12.66 5.47 -3.59
C CYS A 129 -13.33 6.84 -3.62
N GLU A 130 -14.27 7.10 -2.71
CA GLU A 130 -14.93 8.40 -2.58
C GLU A 130 -13.91 9.53 -2.31
N GLN A 131 -13.03 9.34 -1.32
CA GLN A 131 -11.94 10.27 -0.99
C GLN A 131 -10.98 10.55 -2.15
N THR A 132 -10.86 9.59 -3.06
CA THR A 132 -9.88 9.65 -4.15
C THR A 132 -10.55 9.93 -5.49
N GLY A 133 -11.86 10.11 -5.57
CA GLY A 133 -12.58 10.33 -6.82
C GLY A 133 -12.52 9.12 -7.76
N ARG A 134 -12.74 7.92 -7.23
CA ARG A 134 -12.93 6.66 -7.99
C ARG A 134 -14.37 6.16 -7.78
N ILE A 135 -14.87 5.40 -8.75
CA ILE A 135 -16.18 4.75 -8.64
C ILE A 135 -15.95 3.35 -8.06
N CYS A 136 -16.60 3.02 -6.95
CA CYS A 136 -16.47 1.71 -6.32
C CYS A 136 -17.72 0.86 -6.53
N TYR A 137 -17.54 -0.36 -7.05
CA TYR A 137 -18.56 -1.41 -6.95
C TYR A 137 -18.11 -2.41 -5.89
N ALA A 138 -18.87 -2.49 -4.80
CA ALA A 138 -18.55 -3.31 -3.65
C ALA A 138 -19.59 -4.43 -3.50
N ILE A 139 -19.14 -5.62 -3.12
CA ILE A 139 -19.99 -6.78 -2.83
C ILE A 139 -19.70 -7.21 -1.40
N GLU A 140 -20.77 -7.50 -0.65
CA GLU A 140 -20.70 -8.09 0.68
C GLU A 140 -21.81 -9.12 0.82
N LEU A 141 -21.47 -10.27 1.40
CA LEU A 141 -22.40 -11.38 1.56
C LEU A 141 -23.17 -11.27 2.88
N ASP A 142 -22.51 -10.79 3.94
CA ASP A 142 -23.11 -10.66 5.25
C ASP A 142 -23.96 -9.39 5.33
N GLU A 143 -25.26 -9.56 5.55
CA GLU A 143 -26.22 -8.48 5.70
C GLU A 143 -25.83 -7.49 6.81
N LYS A 144 -25.25 -7.98 7.90
CA LYS A 144 -24.78 -7.14 9.00
C LYS A 144 -23.71 -6.17 8.53
N TYR A 145 -22.77 -6.64 7.71
CA TYR A 145 -21.68 -5.81 7.22
C TYR A 145 -22.12 -4.90 6.08
N SER A 146 -23.10 -5.31 5.29
CA SER A 146 -23.77 -4.43 4.32
C SER A 146 -24.36 -3.19 5.01
N ASP A 147 -25.06 -3.37 6.14
CA ASP A 147 -25.58 -2.26 6.93
C ASP A 147 -24.46 -1.37 7.54
N VAL A 148 -23.38 -1.99 8.04
CA VAL A 148 -22.20 -1.25 8.51
C VAL A 148 -21.60 -0.39 7.40
N ILE A 149 -21.47 -0.91 6.18
CA ILE A 149 -20.92 -0.16 5.03
C ILE A 149 -21.76 1.09 4.76
N VAL A 150 -23.09 0.93 4.64
CA VAL A 150 -24.01 2.03 4.32
C VAL A 150 -23.96 3.10 5.41
N LYS A 151 -24.05 2.71 6.68
CA LYS A 151 -23.98 3.65 7.82
C LYS A 151 -22.67 4.43 7.84
N ARG A 152 -21.54 3.74 7.67
CA ARG A 152 -20.22 4.39 7.62
C ARG A 152 -20.05 5.32 6.44
N TYR A 153 -20.64 4.98 5.29
CA TYR A 153 -20.60 5.83 4.11
C TYR A 153 -21.42 7.11 4.32
N ILE A 154 -22.66 6.99 4.84
CA ILE A 154 -23.51 8.13 5.19
C ILE A 154 -22.81 9.03 6.22
N GLU A 155 -22.22 8.45 7.27
CA GLU A 155 -21.47 9.20 8.27
C GLU A 155 -20.28 9.97 7.66
N TYR A 156 -19.58 9.35 6.70
CA TYR A 156 -18.46 9.99 6.01
C TYR A 156 -18.89 11.13 5.07
N VAL A 157 -19.93 10.91 4.26
CA VAL A 157 -20.45 11.92 3.31
C VAL A 157 -21.24 13.02 4.05
N GLY A 158 -21.83 12.70 5.20
CA GLY A 158 -22.63 13.61 6.01
C GLY A 158 -24.09 13.76 5.55
N SER A 159 -24.53 12.95 4.58
CA SER A 159 -25.89 12.95 4.04
C SER A 159 -26.27 11.57 3.50
N ASP A 160 -27.56 11.26 3.54
CA ASP A 160 -28.16 10.06 2.97
C ASP A 160 -28.98 10.34 1.70
N GLU A 161 -29.01 11.60 1.21
CA GLU A 161 -29.82 12.03 0.06
C GLU A 161 -29.53 11.25 -1.23
N GLU A 162 -28.27 10.86 -1.44
CA GLU A 162 -27.83 10.09 -2.61
C GLU A 162 -27.73 8.59 -2.34
N VAL A 163 -28.22 8.12 -1.19
CA VAL A 163 -28.19 6.71 -0.79
C VAL A 163 -29.56 6.07 -0.99
N PHE A 164 -29.60 4.96 -1.72
CA PHE A 164 -30.84 4.28 -2.09
C PHE A 164 -30.62 2.78 -2.28
N LEU A 165 -31.68 2.01 -2.04
CA LEU A 165 -31.79 0.60 -2.38
C LEU A 165 -32.36 0.47 -3.80
N ILE A 166 -31.74 -0.36 -4.62
CA ILE A 166 -32.34 -0.84 -5.86
C ILE A 166 -32.83 -2.27 -5.61
N ARG A 167 -34.13 -2.51 -5.77
CA ARG A 167 -34.75 -3.84 -5.65
C ARG A 167 -35.83 -3.97 -6.71
N ASP A 168 -35.81 -5.06 -7.48
CA ASP A 168 -36.79 -5.35 -8.54
C ASP A 168 -36.99 -4.21 -9.56
N GLY A 169 -35.93 -3.43 -9.80
CA GLY A 169 -35.96 -2.27 -10.70
C GLY A 169 -36.49 -0.97 -10.08
N GLU A 170 -36.95 -1.01 -8.83
CA GLU A 170 -37.39 0.16 -8.08
C GLU A 170 -36.25 0.79 -7.28
N LYS A 171 -36.24 2.12 -7.22
CA LYS A 171 -35.28 2.93 -6.45
C LYS A 171 -35.97 3.43 -5.17
N ILE A 172 -35.51 2.96 -4.02
CA ILE A 172 -36.08 3.25 -2.71
C ILE A 172 -35.07 4.10 -1.92
N PRO A 173 -35.42 5.33 -1.47
CA PRO A 173 -34.54 6.15 -0.63
C PRO A 173 -34.14 5.42 0.66
N TYR A 174 -32.92 5.61 1.17
CA TYR A 174 -32.43 4.94 2.38
C TYR A 174 -33.37 5.08 3.60
N LYS A 175 -34.04 6.23 3.75
CA LYS A 175 -35.00 6.48 4.85
C LYS A 175 -36.20 5.53 4.82
N ASP A 176 -36.52 4.99 3.64
CA ASP A 176 -37.67 4.13 3.40
C ASP A 176 -37.26 2.64 3.31
N THR A 177 -36.00 2.28 3.60
CA THR A 177 -35.51 0.90 3.54
C THR A 177 -35.58 0.14 4.87
N ILE A 178 -36.06 0.79 5.95
CA ILE A 178 -36.13 0.25 7.32
C ILE A 178 -37.52 -0.34 7.60
#